data_AF-A0A5C1Q9C6-F1
#
_entry.id   AF-A0A5C1Q9C6-F1
#
_cell.length_a   1.000
_cell.length_b   1.000
_cell.length_c   1.000
_cell.angle_alpha   90.00
_cell.angle_beta   90.00
_cell.angle_gamma   90.00
#
_symmetry.space_group_name_H-M   'P 1'
#
loop_
_entity.id
_entity.type
_entity.pdbx_description
1 polymer ?
#
loop_
_entity_poly.entity_id
_entity_poly.type
_entity_poly.pdbx_seq_one_letter_code
_entity_poly.pdbx_strand_id
1 'polypeptide(L)'
;MSINKKDIKRDHIIVSHSWDRKYGLKETKTGKSRIVPISQELYSILLEYSSRSIHNYIFSKTTQDKPIANYSIRKEFYKALENIKISKNEREERSIDFHSWRRYYNTRLVVKGYPTAIIQAILGHSKDSNMTEHYTKLTIKDLSIVIEKNKNYRNVL
;
A
#
# COMPACT_ATOMS: atom_id res chain seq x y z
N MET A 1 -5.28 -9.56 -0.80
CA MET A 1 -5.92 -8.61 -1.75
C MET A 1 -5.58 -9.12 -3.14
N SER A 2 -6.55 -9.17 -4.02
CA SER A 2 -6.38 -9.54 -5.43
C SER A 2 -6.96 -8.42 -6.25
N ILE A 3 -6.28 -8.02 -7.32
CA ILE A 3 -6.77 -6.97 -8.21
C ILE A 3 -7.03 -7.62 -9.56
N ASN A 4 -8.22 -7.38 -10.10
CA ASN A 4 -8.58 -7.82 -11.44
C ASN A 4 -8.34 -6.70 -12.45
N LYS A 5 -8.20 -7.05 -13.73
CA LYS A 5 -8.03 -6.07 -14.81
C LYS A 5 -9.13 -5.00 -14.81
N LYS A 6 -10.38 -5.39 -14.56
CA LYS A 6 -11.55 -4.50 -14.52
C LYS A 6 -11.51 -3.45 -13.40
N ASP A 7 -10.73 -3.71 -12.35
CA ASP A 7 -10.63 -2.86 -11.16
C ASP A 7 -9.70 -1.66 -11.39
N ILE A 8 -8.91 -1.67 -12.46
CA ILE A 8 -7.93 -0.64 -12.81
C ILE A 8 -8.61 0.42 -13.66
N LYS A 9 -8.69 1.65 -13.16
CA LYS A 9 -9.12 2.85 -13.89
C LYS A 9 -7.94 3.77 -14.11
N ARG A 10 -8.10 4.75 -15.00
CA ARG A 10 -7.02 5.65 -15.43
C ARG A 10 -6.36 6.41 -14.27
N ASP A 11 -7.15 6.79 -13.28
CA ASP A 11 -6.77 7.65 -12.17
C ASP A 11 -6.94 6.97 -10.80
N HIS A 12 -7.51 5.76 -10.75
CA HIS A 12 -7.72 5.03 -9.51
C HIS A 12 -7.82 3.52 -9.68
N ILE A 13 -7.69 2.79 -8.57
CA ILE A 13 -8.00 1.36 -8.45
C ILE A 13 -9.19 1.19 -7.53
N ILE A 14 -10.14 0.35 -7.94
CA ILE A 14 -11.28 -0.06 -7.11
C ILE A 14 -10.88 -1.30 -6.31
N VAL A 15 -10.86 -1.20 -4.99
CA VAL A 15 -10.60 -2.35 -4.12
C VAL A 15 -11.89 -2.79 -3.44
N SER A 16 -12.54 -3.78 -4.04
CA SER A 16 -13.84 -4.31 -3.64
C SER A 16 -13.81 -5.78 -3.21
N HIS A 17 -12.71 -6.49 -3.48
CA HIS A 17 -12.59 -7.93 -3.22
C HIS A 17 -11.23 -8.29 -2.65
N SER A 18 -11.15 -9.47 -2.05
CA SER A 18 -9.92 -10.07 -1.58
C SER A 18 -9.91 -11.57 -1.85
N TRP A 19 -8.77 -12.11 -2.30
CA TRP A 19 -8.62 -13.54 -2.46
C TRP A 19 -8.16 -14.22 -1.18
N ASP A 20 -8.86 -15.28 -0.82
CA ASP A 20 -8.51 -16.24 0.22
C ASP A 20 -8.09 -17.58 -0.42
N ARG A 21 -7.06 -18.22 0.13
CA ARG A 21 -6.52 -19.46 -0.44
C ARG A 21 -7.49 -20.66 -0.32
N LYS A 22 -8.26 -20.73 0.75
CA LYS A 22 -9.19 -21.81 1.05
C LYS A 22 -10.54 -21.58 0.38
N TYR A 23 -10.98 -20.32 0.34
CA TYR A 23 -12.35 -19.96 -0.04
C TYR A 23 -12.46 -19.16 -1.35
N GLY A 24 -11.34 -18.85 -2.02
CA GLY A 24 -11.35 -18.12 -3.29
C GLY A 24 -11.65 -16.63 -3.12
N LEU A 25 -12.32 -16.03 -4.10
CA LEU A 25 -12.64 -14.61 -4.09
C LEU A 25 -13.72 -14.33 -3.04
N LYS A 26 -13.41 -13.42 -2.11
CA LYS A 26 -14.33 -12.91 -1.09
C LYS A 26 -14.47 -11.41 -1.22
N GLU A 27 -15.53 -10.86 -0.63
CA GLU A 27 -15.60 -9.44 -0.34
C GLU A 27 -14.47 -9.01 0.59
N THR A 28 -14.27 -7.70 0.74
CA THR A 28 -13.28 -7.21 1.72
C THR A 28 -13.68 -7.60 3.14
N LYS A 29 -12.73 -7.64 4.08
CA LYS A 29 -12.95 -7.99 5.50
C LYS A 29 -14.10 -7.19 6.16
N THR A 30 -14.42 -6.02 5.61
CA THR A 30 -15.46 -5.11 6.12
C THR A 30 -16.67 -4.98 5.18
N GLY A 31 -16.72 -5.71 4.07
CA GLY A 31 -17.76 -5.60 3.02
C GLY A 31 -17.72 -4.26 2.25
N LYS A 32 -16.76 -3.38 2.54
CA LYS A 32 -16.69 -2.04 1.94
C LYS A 32 -15.67 -2.00 0.81
N SER A 33 -16.14 -1.52 -0.34
CA SER A 33 -15.29 -1.12 -1.45
C SER A 33 -14.60 0.21 -1.13
N ARG A 34 -13.38 0.39 -1.63
CA ARG A 34 -12.67 1.68 -1.56
C ARG A 34 -12.01 2.03 -2.87
N ILE A 35 -11.80 3.32 -3.07
CA ILE A 35 -11.11 3.89 -4.23
C ILE A 35 -9.72 4.31 -3.78
N VAL A 36 -8.70 3.85 -4.50
CA VAL A 36 -7.30 4.21 -4.26
C VAL A 36 -6.82 5.01 -5.46
N PRO A 37 -6.60 6.33 -5.34
CA PRO A 37 -6.05 7.14 -6.41
C PRO A 37 -4.66 6.63 -6.82
N ILE A 38 -4.37 6.66 -8.12
CA ILE A 38 -3.07 6.28 -8.69
C ILE A 38 -2.56 7.35 -9.65
N SER A 39 -1.25 7.43 -9.82
CA SER A 39 -0.64 8.28 -10.84
C SER A 39 -0.81 7.65 -12.24
N GLN A 40 -0.71 8.48 -13.27
CA GLN A 40 -0.70 8.02 -14.66
C GLN A 40 0.47 7.06 -14.95
N GLU A 41 1.62 7.27 -14.29
CA GLU A 41 2.78 6.36 -14.35
C GLU A 41 2.43 4.97 -13.82
N LEU A 42 1.83 4.89 -12.63
CA LEU A 42 1.42 3.61 -12.05
C LEU A 42 0.33 2.94 -12.91
N TYR A 43 -0.59 3.71 -13.48
CA TYR A 43 -1.59 3.18 -14.40
C TYR A 43 -0.93 2.53 -15.63
N SER A 44 0.05 3.19 -16.25
CA SER A 44 0.79 2.63 -17.39
C SER A 44 1.50 1.32 -17.05
N ILE A 45 2.18 1.27 -15.90
CA ILE A 45 2.81 0.04 -15.39
C ILE A 45 1.76 -1.06 -15.23
N LEU A 46 0.63 -0.76 -14.59
CA LEU A 46 -0.43 -1.74 -14.36
C LEU A 46 -1.05 -2.26 -15.66
N LEU A 47 -1.18 -1.43 -16.70
CA LEU A 47 -1.62 -1.85 -18.03
C LEU A 47 -0.62 -2.80 -18.69
N GLU A 48 0.68 -2.53 -18.56
CA GLU A 48 1.72 -3.42 -19.08
C GLU A 48 1.70 -4.79 -18.38
N TYR A 49 1.54 -4.82 -17.06
CA TYR A 49 1.36 -6.10 -16.35
C TYR A 49 0.05 -6.80 -16.72
N SER A 50 -1.02 -6.03 -16.95
CA SER A 50 -2.32 -6.56 -17.38
C SER A 50 -2.23 -7.22 -18.75
N SER A 51 -1.51 -6.63 -19.71
CA SER A 51 -1.37 -7.20 -21.07
C SER A 51 -0.56 -8.50 -21.08
N ARG A 52 0.39 -8.66 -20.14
CA ARG A 52 1.18 -9.88 -19.96
C ARG A 52 0.41 -11.00 -19.25
N SER A 53 -0.62 -10.66 -18.48
CA SER A 53 -1.43 -11.67 -17.78
C SER A 53 -2.44 -12.30 -18.72
N ILE A 54 -2.45 -13.63 -18.79
CA ILE A 54 -3.44 -14.41 -19.54
C ILE A 54 -4.80 -14.43 -18.80
N HIS A 55 -4.77 -14.23 -17.48
CA HIS A 55 -5.92 -14.37 -16.59
C HIS A 55 -6.53 -13.03 -16.18
N ASN A 56 -7.64 -13.08 -15.44
CA ASN A 56 -8.33 -11.87 -14.97
C ASN A 56 -7.56 -11.11 -13.89
N TYR A 57 -6.64 -11.77 -13.19
CA TYR A 57 -5.78 -11.18 -12.17
C TYR A 57 -4.55 -10.55 -12.80
N ILE A 58 -4.20 -9.32 -12.40
CA ILE A 58 -2.96 -8.66 -12.89
C ILE A 58 -1.69 -9.34 -12.38
N PHE A 59 -1.76 -9.91 -11.17
CA PHE A 59 -0.66 -10.65 -10.56
C PHE A 59 -1.08 -12.12 -10.42
N SER A 60 -0.80 -12.92 -11.44
CA SER A 60 -1.02 -14.37 -11.44
C SER A 60 0.21 -15.10 -11.95
N LYS A 61 0.26 -16.42 -11.73
CA LYS A 61 1.19 -17.28 -12.46
C LYS A 61 0.57 -17.62 -13.82
N THR A 62 1.40 -17.83 -14.83
CA THR A 62 0.99 -18.10 -16.22
C THR A 62 0.14 -19.36 -16.41
N THR A 63 0.09 -20.25 -15.42
CA THR A 63 -0.54 -21.57 -15.53
C THR A 63 -1.85 -21.72 -14.75
N GLN A 64 -2.30 -20.69 -14.00
CA GLN A 64 -3.49 -20.80 -13.15
C GLN A 64 -4.29 -19.51 -13.12
N ASP A 65 -5.62 -19.62 -13.25
CA ASP A 65 -6.57 -18.51 -13.07
C ASP A 65 -6.78 -18.18 -11.58
N LYS A 66 -5.67 -17.86 -10.92
CA LYS A 66 -5.59 -17.53 -9.49
C LYS A 66 -4.57 -16.43 -9.30
N PRO A 67 -4.79 -15.53 -8.33
CA PRO A 67 -3.77 -14.55 -7.99
C PRO A 67 -2.52 -15.25 -7.44
N ILE A 68 -1.38 -14.57 -7.58
CA ILE A 68 -0.11 -15.02 -7.02
C ILE A 68 -0.25 -15.25 -5.51
N ALA A 69 0.35 -16.34 -5.02
CA ALA A 69 0.29 -16.67 -3.61
C ALA A 69 1.03 -15.63 -2.76
N ASN A 70 0.45 -15.23 -1.62
CA ASN A 70 1.08 -14.32 -0.65
C ASN A 70 2.49 -14.79 -0.25
N TYR A 71 2.69 -16.11 -0.12
CA TYR A 71 4.00 -16.69 0.18
C TYR A 71 5.04 -16.37 -0.91
N SER A 72 4.65 -16.44 -2.19
CA SER A 72 5.54 -16.13 -3.31
C SER A 72 5.95 -14.66 -3.30
N ILE A 73 5.01 -13.73 -3.10
CA ILE A 73 5.31 -12.31 -2.96
C ILE A 73 6.29 -12.08 -1.80
N ARG A 74 6.00 -12.65 -0.62
CA ARG A 74 6.84 -12.48 0.57
C ARG A 74 8.25 -13.02 0.36
N LYS A 75 8.38 -14.20 -0.27
CA LYS A 75 9.66 -14.82 -0.58
C LYS A 75 10.50 -13.93 -1.49
N GLU A 76 9.92 -13.44 -2.60
CA GLU A 76 10.65 -12.57 -3.53
C GLU A 76 10.94 -11.19 -2.93
N PHE A 77 10.05 -10.65 -2.08
CA PHE A 77 10.31 -9.42 -1.34
C PHE A 77 11.54 -9.55 -0.42
N TYR A 78 11.65 -10.64 0.34
CA TYR A 78 12.80 -10.84 1.23
C TYR A 78 14.11 -11.04 0.47
N LYS A 79 14.09 -11.75 -0.65
CA LYS A 79 15.25 -11.82 -1.55
C LYS A 79 15.66 -10.46 -2.09
N ALA A 80 14.68 -9.62 -2.46
CA ALA A 80 14.98 -8.27 -2.93
C ALA A 80 15.66 -7.41 -1.84
N LEU A 81 15.24 -7.56 -0.57
CA LEU A 81 15.90 -6.91 0.57
C LEU A 81 17.35 -7.41 0.76
N GLU A 82 17.57 -8.73 0.68
CA GLU A 82 18.91 -9.31 0.76
C GLU A 82 19.83 -8.81 -0.37
N ASN A 83 19.30 -8.69 -1.60
CA ASN A 83 20.04 -8.18 -2.75
C ASN A 83 20.49 -6.72 -2.58
N ILE A 84 19.75 -5.92 -1.81
CA ILE A 84 20.15 -4.55 -1.44
C ILE A 84 20.88 -4.48 -0.10
N LYS A 85 21.41 -5.61 0.36
CA LYS A 85 22.23 -5.77 1.57
C LYS A 85 21.51 -5.55 2.91
N ILE A 86 20.18 -5.69 2.93
CA ILE A 86 19.42 -5.73 4.18
C ILE A 86 19.34 -7.18 4.65
N SER A 87 20.07 -7.51 5.71
CA SER A 87 20.09 -8.88 6.26
C SER A 87 18.76 -9.26 6.90
N LYS A 88 18.53 -10.56 7.12
CA LYS A 88 17.35 -11.04 7.87
C LYS A 88 17.27 -10.42 9.27
N ASN A 89 18.39 -10.33 9.98
CA ASN A 89 18.46 -9.76 11.32
C ASN A 89 18.07 -8.28 11.30
N GLU A 90 18.66 -7.50 10.39
CA GLU A 90 18.34 -6.08 10.22
C GLU A 90 16.87 -5.87 9.81
N ARG A 91 16.35 -6.71 8.91
CA ARG A 91 14.93 -6.72 8.51
C ARG A 91 14.01 -6.93 9.72
N GLU A 92 14.34 -7.87 10.60
CA GLU A 92 13.56 -8.20 11.79
C GLU A 92 13.64 -7.10 12.84
N GLU A 93 14.83 -6.58 13.12
CA GLU A 93 15.07 -5.44 14.00
C GLU A 93 14.26 -4.20 13.55
N ARG A 94 14.26 -3.94 12.24
CA ARG A 94 13.50 -2.83 11.64
C ARG A 94 12.02 -3.14 11.43
N SER A 95 11.57 -4.36 11.75
CA SER A 95 10.20 -4.83 11.53
C SER A 95 9.72 -4.62 10.08
N ILE A 96 10.57 -4.97 9.11
CA ILE A 96 10.27 -4.87 7.68
C ILE A 96 9.59 -6.17 7.22
N ASP A 97 8.33 -6.02 6.82
CA ASP A 97 7.49 -7.05 6.23
C ASP A 97 6.75 -6.45 5.01
N PHE A 98 5.97 -7.24 4.27
CA PHE A 98 5.25 -6.71 3.11
C PHE A 98 4.20 -5.65 3.49
N HIS A 99 3.64 -5.73 4.70
CA HIS A 99 2.68 -4.76 5.22
C HIS A 99 3.34 -3.44 5.67
N SER A 100 4.66 -3.43 5.86
CA SER A 100 5.43 -2.23 6.20
C SER A 100 5.27 -1.12 5.16
N TRP A 101 5.06 -1.45 3.88
CA TRP A 101 4.75 -0.46 2.83
C TRP A 101 3.46 0.30 3.11
N ARG A 102 2.43 -0.38 3.59
CA ARG A 102 1.16 0.26 3.97
C ARG A 102 1.35 1.15 5.20
N ARG A 103 2.13 0.69 6.19
CA ARG A 103 2.51 1.50 7.37
C ARG A 103 3.26 2.77 6.94
N TYR A 104 4.27 2.60 6.08
CA TYR A 104 5.06 3.70 5.52
C TYR A 104 4.16 4.70 4.79
N TYR A 105 3.29 4.23 3.89
CA TYR A 105 2.37 5.10 3.15
C TYR A 105 1.44 5.88 4.08
N ASN A 106 0.87 5.25 5.11
CA ASN A 106 0.10 5.93 6.16
C ASN A 106 0.91 7.05 6.81
N THR A 107 2.12 6.74 7.31
CA THR A 107 2.99 7.73 7.96
C THR A 107 3.30 8.90 7.03
N ARG A 108 3.59 8.66 5.74
CA ARG A 108 3.87 9.74 4.78
C ARG A 108 2.67 10.65 4.52
N LEU A 109 1.46 10.11 4.50
CA LEU A 109 0.25 10.93 4.36
C LEU A 109 0.00 11.78 5.62
N VAL A 110 0.18 11.20 6.82
CA VAL A 110 0.06 11.93 8.09
C VAL A 110 1.07 13.07 8.16
N VAL A 111 2.34 12.79 7.86
CA VAL A 111 3.43 13.78 7.88
C VAL A 111 3.19 14.93 6.88
N LYS A 112 2.57 14.64 5.73
CA LYS A 112 2.18 15.65 4.75
C LYS A 112 0.94 16.47 5.17
N GLY A 113 0.29 16.11 6.27
CA GLY A 113 -0.88 16.82 6.80
C GLY A 113 -2.19 16.51 6.08
N TYR A 114 -2.30 15.34 5.43
CA TYR A 114 -3.59 14.93 4.85
C TYR A 114 -4.62 14.67 5.97
N PRO A 115 -5.89 15.07 5.78
CA PRO A 115 -6.95 14.78 6.74
C PRO A 115 -7.08 13.28 7.04
N THR A 116 -7.18 12.92 8.33
CA THR A 116 -7.32 11.53 8.79
C THR A 116 -8.44 10.78 8.08
N ALA A 117 -9.58 11.43 7.83
CA ALA A 117 -10.70 10.83 7.11
C ALA A 117 -10.33 10.37 5.68
N ILE A 118 -9.50 11.16 4.96
CA ILE A 118 -9.02 10.81 3.62
C ILE A 118 -8.05 9.63 3.69
N ILE A 119 -7.12 9.66 4.66
CA ILE A 119 -6.15 8.58 4.88
C ILE A 119 -6.88 7.26 5.17
N GLN A 120 -7.86 7.29 6.08
CA GLN A 120 -8.68 6.13 6.44
C GLN A 120 -9.48 5.60 5.24
N ALA A 121 -10.04 6.47 4.40
CA ALA A 121 -10.77 6.08 3.20
C ALA A 121 -9.87 5.33 2.20
N ILE A 122 -8.66 5.84 1.92
CA ILE A 122 -7.72 5.23 0.99
C ILE A 122 -7.19 3.88 1.52
N LEU A 123 -6.83 3.84 2.80
CA LEU A 123 -6.29 2.63 3.42
C LEU A 123 -7.40 1.58 3.66
N GLY A 124 -8.64 2.01 3.83
CA GLY A 124 -9.75 1.14 4.23
C GLY A 124 -9.68 0.76 5.71
N HIS A 125 -9.27 1.70 6.57
CA HIS A 125 -9.45 1.55 8.01
C HIS A 125 -10.91 1.90 8.34
N SER A 126 -11.66 0.95 8.94
CA SER A 126 -12.92 1.29 9.61
C SER A 126 -12.64 2.14 10.84
N LYS A 127 -13.68 2.78 11.41
CA LYS A 127 -13.69 3.81 12.48
C LYS A 127 -12.91 3.50 13.79
N ASP A 128 -12.06 2.47 13.84
CA ASP A 128 -11.04 2.32 14.89
C ASP A 128 -9.89 3.31 14.62
N SER A 129 -10.06 4.51 15.17
CA SER A 129 -9.05 5.56 15.29
C SER A 129 -7.69 5.05 15.79
N ASN A 130 -7.68 4.00 16.62
CA ASN A 130 -6.47 3.35 17.13
C ASN A 130 -5.47 2.96 16.03
N MET A 131 -5.93 2.52 14.85
CA MET A 131 -5.00 2.02 13.83
C MET A 131 -4.29 3.13 13.04
N THR A 132 -4.79 4.37 13.04
CA THR A 132 -4.13 5.46 12.30
C THR A 132 -3.14 6.19 13.21
N GLU A 133 -3.46 6.30 14.50
CA GLU A 133 -2.60 6.90 15.52
C GLU A 133 -1.38 6.03 15.87
N HIS A 134 -1.54 4.70 15.96
CA HIS A 134 -0.44 3.78 16.33
C HIS A 134 0.66 3.60 15.28
N TYR A 135 0.46 3.98 14.01
CA TYR A 135 1.48 3.83 12.97
C TYR A 135 2.39 5.03 12.77
N THR A 136 2.23 6.08 13.56
CA THR A 136 3.04 7.28 13.41
C THR A 136 4.34 7.15 14.20
N LYS A 137 5.27 6.30 13.74
CA LYS A 137 6.68 6.40 14.17
C LYS A 137 7.30 7.60 13.45
N LEU A 138 7.06 8.81 13.97
CA LEU A 138 7.69 10.03 13.47
C LEU A 138 9.19 9.95 13.69
N THR A 139 9.96 10.19 12.64
CA THR A 139 11.41 10.37 12.77
C THR A 139 11.73 11.82 13.12
N ILE A 140 12.93 12.09 13.64
CA ILE A 140 13.43 13.46 13.88
C ILE A 140 13.35 14.31 12.61
N LYS A 141 13.57 13.70 11.44
CA LYS A 141 13.43 14.34 10.13
C LYS A 141 11.99 14.69 9.77
N ASP A 142 11.01 13.93 10.25
CA ASP A 142 9.60 14.28 10.03
C ASP A 142 9.20 15.46 10.94
N LEU A 143 9.78 15.56 12.14
CA LEU A 143 9.54 16.67 13.07
C LEU A 143 10.16 17.99 12.59
N SER A 144 11.24 17.96 11.79
CA SER A 144 11.87 19.19 11.26
C SER A 144 10.96 19.99 10.32
N ILE A 145 9.87 19.40 9.81
CA ILE A 145 8.83 20.12 9.05
C ILE A 145 8.22 21.28 9.87
N VAL A 146 8.14 21.14 11.20
CA VAL A 146 7.67 22.22 12.08
C VAL A 146 8.59 23.44 11.99
N ILE A 147 9.89 23.23 11.90
CA ILE A 147 10.89 24.30 11.79
C ILE A 147 10.73 25.04 10.46
N GLU A 148 10.52 24.32 9.36
CA GLU A 148 10.28 24.92 8.04
C GLU A 148 8.96 25.71 7.99
N LYS A 149 7.87 25.13 8.51
CA LYS A 149 6.59 25.85 8.58
C LYS A 149 6.69 27.11 9.44
N ASN A 150 7.38 27.05 10.58
CA ASN A 150 7.57 28.21 11.47
C ASN A 150 8.41 29.33 10.83
N LYS A 151 9.37 28.99 9.96
CA LYS A 151 10.11 30.00 9.18
C LYS A 151 9.18 30.74 8.21
N ASN A 152 8.26 30.03 7.56
CA ASN A 152 7.30 30.64 6.64
C ASN A 152 6.27 31.51 7.37
N TYR A 153 5.91 31.19 8.62
CA TYR A 153 5.03 32.05 9.43
C TYR A 153 5.65 33.40 9.82
N ARG A 154 6.98 33.48 9.95
CA ARG A 154 7.67 34.74 10.27
C ARG A 154 7.79 35.71 9.08
N ASN A 155 7.50 35.26 7.86
CA ASN A 155 7.56 36.10 6.66
C ASN A 155 6.17 36.63 6.24
N VAL A 156 5.15 36.44 7.07
CA VAL A 156 3.75 36.85 6.81
C VAL A 156 3.23 37.80 7.91
N LEU A 157 4.11 38.26 8.81
CA LEU A 157 3.89 39.34 9.77
C LEU A 157 4.87 40.47 9.46
#